data_AF-A0A2N1BWW0-F1
#
_entry.id   AF-A0A2N1BWW0-F1
#
_cell.length_a   1.000
_cell.length_b   1.000
_cell.length_c   1.000
_cell.angle_alpha   90.00
_cell.angle_beta   90.00
_cell.angle_gamma   90.00
#
_symmetry.space_group_name_H-M   'P 1'
#
loop_
_entity.id
_entity.type
_entity.pdbx_description
1 polymer ?
#
loop_
_entity_poly.entity_id
_entity_poly.type
_entity_poly.pdbx_seq_one_letter_code
_entity_poly.pdbx_strand_id
1 'polypeptide(L)'
;MKFCSIVVFAISFFVSTNTSATLLKDVGGVDKFIASKLFDKNSSQQSELDWVIDILDNESITFDKKYEEREFTWSSLTDEDNVFFMDLGDNTPAYFLLKIGHGNGKKDSTDSNIQSHLLFKNSGYLSFAVIDLKSAGVIDNFTIGRISHVTEFSANPSQSQSTPIPEPMTISLFAIALLALTRRNRRL
;
A
#
# COMPACT_ATOMS: atom_id res chain seq x y z
N MET A 1 -43.50 -0.55 32.54
CA MET A 1 -43.14 -0.99 31.17
C MET A 1 -42.34 0.04 30.35
N LYS A 2 -41.86 1.17 30.91
CA LYS A 2 -41.11 2.21 30.14
C LYS A 2 -39.58 2.12 30.25
N PHE A 3 -39.05 1.37 31.22
CA PHE A 3 -37.61 1.22 31.45
C PHE A 3 -36.92 0.27 30.45
N CYS A 4 -37.66 -0.67 29.86
CA CYS A 4 -37.08 -1.65 28.93
C CYS A 4 -36.71 -1.04 27.57
N SER A 5 -37.48 -0.05 27.09
CA SER A 5 -37.22 0.58 25.78
C SER A 5 -35.96 1.47 25.77
N ILE A 6 -35.58 2.06 26.91
CA ILE A 6 -34.38 2.91 27.00
C ILE A 6 -33.10 2.06 26.96
N VAL A 7 -33.12 0.87 27.56
CA VAL A 7 -31.97 -0.05 27.56
C VAL A 7 -31.70 -0.62 26.16
N VAL A 8 -32.76 -0.95 25.41
CA VAL A 8 -32.62 -1.46 24.03
C VAL A 8 -32.07 -0.39 23.07
N PHE A 9 -32.43 0.88 23.26
CA PHE A 9 -31.90 2.00 22.47
C PHE A 9 -30.42 2.31 22.79
N ALA A 10 -30.02 2.18 24.06
CA ALA A 10 -28.63 2.40 24.47
C ALA A 10 -27.67 1.30 23.94
N ILE A 11 -28.13 0.05 23.88
CA ILE A 11 -27.33 -1.07 23.36
C ILE A 11 -27.15 -0.97 21.83
N SER A 12 -28.10 -0.37 21.11
CA SER A 12 -28.02 -0.22 19.64
C SER A 12 -27.02 0.85 19.19
N PHE A 13 -26.60 1.77 20.07
CA PHE A 13 -25.53 2.74 19.77
C PHE A 13 -24.10 2.16 19.87
N PHE A 14 -23.92 1.01 20.52
CA PHE A 14 -22.60 0.37 20.65
C PHE A 14 -22.24 -0.54 19.47
N VAL A 15 -23.16 -0.77 18.53
CA VAL A 15 -22.89 -1.48 17.28
C VAL A 15 -22.66 -0.44 16.17
N SER A 16 -21.74 0.49 16.41
CA SER A 16 -21.12 1.24 15.31
C SER A 16 -19.94 0.39 14.83
N THR A 17 -20.14 -0.33 13.74
CA THR A 17 -19.02 -0.92 13.00
C THR A 17 -18.20 0.24 12.45
N ASN A 18 -17.01 0.47 13.03
CA ASN A 18 -16.04 1.40 12.47
C ASN A 18 -15.57 0.84 11.12
N THR A 19 -16.27 1.18 10.05
CA THR A 19 -15.69 1.09 8.71
C THR A 19 -14.73 2.26 8.59
N SER A 20 -13.51 2.07 9.09
CA SER A 20 -12.45 3.05 8.91
C SER A 20 -12.07 3.06 7.43
N ALA A 21 -12.41 4.15 6.75
CA ALA A 21 -11.90 4.47 5.44
C ALA A 21 -10.37 4.63 5.51
N THR A 22 -9.62 3.84 4.74
CA THR A 22 -8.18 4.05 4.59
C THR A 22 -7.95 5.21 3.63
N LEU A 23 -7.27 6.25 4.11
CA LEU A 23 -6.92 7.44 3.34
C LEU A 23 -5.48 7.34 2.84
N LEU A 24 -5.14 8.13 1.81
CA LEU A 24 -3.78 8.15 1.24
C LEU A 24 -2.69 8.45 2.28
N LYS A 25 -2.99 9.31 3.26
CA LYS A 25 -2.07 9.63 4.36
C LYS A 25 -1.78 8.44 5.28
N ASP A 26 -2.67 7.44 5.34
CA ASP A 26 -2.53 6.28 6.22
C ASP A 26 -1.56 5.25 5.62
N VAL A 27 -1.35 5.28 4.30
CA VAL A 27 -0.43 4.41 3.55
C VAL A 27 0.86 5.13 3.11
N GLY A 28 1.01 6.41 3.43
CA GLY A 28 2.24 7.18 3.24
C GLY A 28 2.41 7.83 1.86
N GLY A 29 1.50 7.63 0.91
CA GLY A 29 1.53 8.25 -0.42
C GLY A 29 1.48 7.24 -1.57
N VAL A 30 1.39 7.74 -2.81
CA VAL A 30 1.40 6.91 -4.02
C VAL A 30 2.82 6.63 -4.46
N ASP A 31 3.13 5.37 -4.79
CA ASP A 31 4.44 4.95 -5.24
C ASP A 31 4.73 5.38 -6.68
N LYS A 32 6.01 5.63 -6.92
CA LYS A 32 6.46 6.17 -8.20
C LYS A 32 6.61 5.04 -9.21
N PHE A 33 5.81 5.09 -10.28
CA PHE A 33 6.04 4.28 -11.47
C PHE A 33 7.39 4.62 -12.12
N ILE A 34 8.18 3.60 -12.45
CA ILE A 34 9.52 3.75 -13.06
C ILE A 34 9.49 3.32 -14.51
N ALA A 35 9.10 2.07 -14.74
CA ALA A 35 9.22 1.43 -16.05
C ALA A 35 8.28 0.24 -16.16
N SER A 36 8.07 -0.20 -17.39
CA SER A 36 7.22 -1.33 -17.70
C SER A 36 7.84 -2.17 -18.82
N LYS A 37 7.65 -3.49 -18.76
CA LYS A 37 8.13 -4.41 -19.79
C LYS A 37 7.14 -5.53 -20.06
N LEU A 38 7.04 -5.91 -21.32
CA LEU A 38 6.41 -7.15 -21.74
C LEU A 38 7.47 -8.24 -21.75
N PHE A 39 7.39 -9.13 -20.76
CA PHE A 39 8.13 -10.39 -20.81
C PHE A 39 7.32 -11.47 -21.51
N ASP A 40 8.04 -12.41 -22.11
CA ASP A 40 7.47 -13.67 -22.57
C ASP A 40 6.85 -14.44 -21.40
N LYS A 41 5.86 -15.29 -21.68
CA LYS A 41 5.03 -16.00 -20.67
C LYS A 41 5.83 -16.80 -19.61
N ASN A 42 7.11 -17.06 -19.83
CA ASN A 42 7.99 -17.83 -18.96
C ASN A 42 9.17 -17.01 -18.41
N SER A 43 8.99 -15.72 -18.11
CA SER A 43 10.03 -14.96 -17.42
C SER A 43 10.45 -15.67 -16.14
N SER A 44 11.75 -15.95 -16.03
CA SER A 44 12.33 -16.45 -14.79
C SER A 44 12.53 -15.27 -13.84
N GLN A 45 12.58 -15.57 -12.53
CA GLN A 45 12.89 -14.58 -11.51
C GLN A 45 14.25 -13.90 -11.76
N GLN A 46 15.23 -14.63 -12.29
CA GLN A 46 16.53 -14.05 -12.64
C GLN A 46 16.39 -13.02 -13.76
N SER A 47 15.60 -13.31 -14.79
CA SER A 47 15.37 -12.39 -15.91
C SER A 47 14.62 -11.13 -15.48
N GLU A 48 13.73 -11.25 -14.49
CA GLU A 48 13.05 -10.10 -13.87
C GLU A 48 14.05 -9.25 -13.06
N LEU A 49 14.91 -9.89 -12.25
CA LEU A 49 15.96 -9.21 -11.48
C LEU A 49 16.97 -8.49 -12.38
N ASP A 50 17.50 -9.16 -13.40
CA ASP A 50 18.47 -8.58 -14.34
C ASP A 50 17.90 -7.34 -15.03
N TRP A 51 16.62 -7.38 -15.40
CA TRP A 51 15.94 -6.23 -15.99
C TRP A 51 15.75 -5.09 -14.99
N VAL A 52 15.45 -5.38 -13.72
CA VAL A 52 15.37 -4.34 -12.69
C VAL A 52 16.73 -3.71 -12.44
N ILE A 53 17.80 -4.50 -12.37
CA ILE A 53 19.20 -4.01 -12.24
C ILE A 53 19.55 -3.08 -13.41
N ASP A 54 19.22 -3.48 -14.65
CA ASP A 54 19.46 -2.71 -15.87
C ASP A 54 18.68 -1.39 -15.88
N ILE A 55 17.39 -1.41 -15.54
CA ILE A 55 16.55 -0.20 -15.50
C ILE A 55 17.00 0.79 -14.41
N LEU A 56 17.45 0.28 -13.27
CA LEU A 56 17.86 1.10 -12.13
C LEU A 56 19.35 1.48 -12.17
N ASP A 57 20.12 0.91 -13.11
CA ASP A 57 21.58 1.02 -13.19
C ASP A 57 22.23 0.73 -11.82
N ASN A 58 21.79 -0.35 -11.16
CA ASN A 58 22.22 -0.68 -9.81
C ASN A 58 22.36 -2.19 -9.57
N GLU A 59 23.60 -2.66 -9.56
CA GLU A 59 23.96 -4.06 -9.31
C GLU A 59 23.74 -4.50 -7.85
N SER A 60 23.50 -3.57 -6.91
CA SER A 60 23.22 -3.89 -5.50
C SER A 60 21.78 -4.33 -5.25
N ILE A 61 20.94 -4.36 -6.30
CA ILE A 61 19.54 -4.77 -6.18
C ILE A 61 19.50 -6.29 -6.00
N THR A 62 18.81 -6.74 -4.97
CA THR A 62 18.57 -8.16 -4.73
C THR A 62 17.08 -8.43 -4.62
N PHE A 63 16.68 -9.61 -5.06
CA PHE A 63 15.34 -10.13 -4.79
C PHE A 63 15.18 -10.35 -3.29
N ASP A 64 14.05 -9.90 -2.74
CA ASP A 64 13.73 -10.09 -1.32
C ASP A 64 12.65 -11.15 -1.15
N LYS A 65 11.45 -10.86 -1.67
CA LYS A 65 10.28 -11.72 -1.54
C LYS A 65 9.39 -11.66 -2.76
N LYS A 66 8.59 -12.69 -2.95
CA LYS A 66 7.51 -12.73 -3.94
C LYS A 66 6.23 -13.15 -3.24
N TYR A 67 5.15 -12.43 -3.52
CA TYR A 67 3.80 -12.77 -3.08
C TYR A 67 3.04 -13.41 -4.23
N GLU A 68 2.48 -14.57 -3.93
CA GLU A 68 1.60 -15.31 -4.83
C GLU A 68 0.14 -14.85 -4.65
N GLU A 69 -0.75 -15.05 -5.64
CA GLU A 69 -2.15 -14.53 -5.66
C GLU A 69 -2.96 -14.73 -4.37
N ARG A 70 -2.62 -15.72 -3.53
CA ARG A 70 -3.31 -16.02 -2.27
C ARG A 70 -2.74 -15.30 -1.05
N GLU A 71 -1.59 -14.67 -1.20
CA GLU A 71 -0.81 -14.08 -0.12
C GLU A 71 -0.99 -12.57 -0.03
N PHE A 72 -1.76 -11.97 -0.95
CA PHE A 72 -2.01 -10.55 -0.97
C PHE A 72 -3.45 -10.20 -1.30
N THR A 73 -3.87 -9.02 -0.87
CA THR A 73 -5.17 -8.43 -1.22
C THR A 73 -4.98 -6.96 -1.47
N TRP A 74 -5.40 -6.52 -2.66
CA TRP A 74 -5.43 -5.11 -3.02
C TRP A 74 -6.73 -4.49 -2.54
N SER A 75 -6.62 -3.32 -1.91
CA SER A 75 -7.75 -2.51 -1.47
C SER A 75 -7.71 -1.15 -2.15
N SER A 76 -8.87 -0.59 -2.47
CA SER A 76 -8.97 0.79 -2.97
C SER A 76 -8.78 1.78 -1.83
N LEU A 77 -8.08 2.88 -2.09
CA LEU A 77 -8.09 4.02 -1.17
C LEU A 77 -9.43 4.75 -1.25
N THR A 78 -9.81 5.36 -0.14
CA THR A 78 -11.03 6.18 -0.10
C THR A 78 -10.77 7.50 -0.82
N ASP A 79 -11.73 7.92 -1.65
CA ASP A 79 -11.71 9.16 -2.43
C ASP A 79 -10.62 9.25 -3.52
N GLU A 80 -9.96 8.14 -3.86
CA GLU A 80 -8.95 8.07 -4.93
C GLU A 80 -9.36 7.03 -5.99
N ASP A 81 -9.62 7.49 -7.21
CA ASP A 81 -9.94 6.61 -8.33
C ASP A 81 -8.67 5.98 -8.92
N ASN A 82 -8.70 4.67 -9.13
CA ASN A 82 -7.59 3.88 -9.71
C ASN A 82 -6.32 3.77 -8.84
N VAL A 83 -6.40 4.19 -7.58
CA VAL A 83 -5.32 4.01 -6.62
C VAL A 83 -5.64 2.84 -5.69
N PHE A 84 -4.72 1.89 -5.65
CA PHE A 84 -4.86 0.68 -4.86
C PHE A 84 -3.65 0.51 -3.96
N PHE A 85 -3.87 -0.07 -2.79
CA PHE A 85 -2.81 -0.40 -1.87
C PHE A 85 -2.83 -1.87 -1.47
N MET A 86 -1.65 -2.39 -1.15
CA MET A 86 -1.41 -3.71 -0.58
C MET A 86 -0.46 -3.55 0.60
N ASP A 87 -0.73 -4.29 1.68
CA ASP A 87 0.19 -4.43 2.80
C ASP A 87 1.32 -5.42 2.43
N LEU A 88 2.56 -4.94 2.46
CA LEU A 88 3.79 -5.70 2.24
C LEU A 88 4.37 -6.24 3.57
N GLY A 89 3.78 -5.86 4.71
CA GLY A 89 4.26 -6.21 6.04
C GLY A 89 5.56 -5.50 6.42
N ASP A 90 6.43 -6.22 7.15
CA ASP A 90 7.65 -5.65 7.76
C ASP A 90 8.85 -5.55 6.81
N ASN A 91 8.70 -5.87 5.51
CA ASN A 91 9.83 -6.07 4.61
C ASN A 91 10.47 -4.79 4.07
N THR A 92 9.85 -3.63 4.25
CA THR A 92 10.38 -2.31 3.83
C THR A 92 11.08 -2.25 2.45
N PRO A 93 10.53 -2.88 1.38
CA PRO A 93 11.22 -2.95 0.10
C PRO A 93 11.37 -1.56 -0.53
N ALA A 94 12.53 -1.31 -1.14
CA ALA A 94 12.79 -0.07 -1.86
C ALA A 94 12.05 -0.02 -3.21
N TYR A 95 11.88 -1.19 -3.84
CA TYR A 95 11.22 -1.33 -5.13
C TYR A 95 10.33 -2.56 -5.14
N PHE A 96 9.28 -2.53 -5.94
CA PHE A 96 8.46 -3.71 -6.19
C PHE A 96 8.01 -3.77 -7.64
N LEU A 97 7.81 -4.99 -8.12
CA LEU A 97 7.40 -5.31 -9.47
C LEU A 97 6.04 -5.97 -9.45
N LEU A 98 5.10 -5.35 -10.15
CA LEU A 98 3.76 -5.87 -10.33
C LEU A 98 3.70 -6.73 -11.59
N LYS A 99 3.27 -7.98 -11.44
CA LYS A 99 3.05 -8.88 -12.57
C LYS A 99 1.57 -8.99 -12.87
N ILE A 100 1.18 -8.51 -14.04
CA ILE A 100 -0.19 -8.55 -14.52
C ILE A 100 -0.37 -9.77 -15.42
N GLY A 101 -1.38 -10.58 -15.09
CA GLY A 101 -1.86 -11.65 -15.93
C GLY A 101 -2.33 -11.11 -17.28
N HIS A 102 -1.64 -11.51 -18.34
CA HIS A 102 -2.19 -11.44 -19.69
C HIS A 102 -3.25 -12.54 -19.74
N GLY A 103 -4.53 -12.17 -19.69
CA GLY A 103 -5.62 -13.15 -19.78
C GLY A 103 -5.40 -14.02 -21.01
N ASN A 104 -5.94 -15.24 -21.03
CA ASN A 104 -5.94 -16.13 -22.21
C ASN A 104 -6.73 -15.56 -23.41
N GLY A 105 -6.94 -14.24 -23.46
CA GLY A 105 -7.53 -13.50 -24.56
C GLY A 105 -6.66 -13.63 -25.79
N LYS A 106 -7.31 -14.02 -26.87
CA LYS A 106 -6.77 -14.21 -28.22
C LYS A 106 -5.76 -13.11 -28.58
N LYS A 107 -4.76 -13.50 -29.38
CA LYS A 107 -3.85 -12.62 -30.15
C LYS A 107 -4.54 -11.53 -31.02
N ASP A 108 -5.87 -11.39 -30.94
CA ASP A 108 -6.70 -10.48 -31.72
C ASP A 108 -7.13 -9.22 -30.98
N SER A 109 -6.80 -9.04 -29.69
CA SER A 109 -6.88 -7.71 -29.10
C SER A 109 -5.69 -6.90 -29.59
N THR A 110 -5.94 -5.86 -30.37
CA THR A 110 -5.02 -4.79 -30.74
C THR A 110 -4.36 -4.07 -29.54
N ASP A 111 -4.66 -4.49 -28.31
CA ASP A 111 -4.03 -4.14 -27.03
C ASP A 111 -2.71 -4.89 -26.76
N SER A 112 -1.91 -5.13 -27.80
CA SER A 112 -0.57 -5.73 -27.74
C SER A 112 0.44 -4.95 -26.87
N ASN A 113 0.02 -3.81 -26.31
CA ASN A 113 0.85 -2.90 -25.52
C ASN A 113 0.63 -3.01 -24.00
N ILE A 114 -0.23 -3.91 -23.52
CA ILE A 114 -0.39 -4.13 -22.07
C ILE A 114 0.87 -4.82 -21.56
N GLN A 115 1.73 -4.03 -20.93
CA GLN A 115 2.97 -4.47 -20.30
C GLN A 115 2.64 -5.46 -19.18
N SER A 116 3.34 -6.60 -19.14
CA SER A 116 3.07 -7.65 -18.16
C SER A 116 3.75 -7.39 -16.81
N HIS A 117 4.77 -6.54 -16.79
CA HIS A 117 5.58 -6.24 -15.61
C HIS A 117 5.69 -4.72 -15.45
N LEU A 118 5.31 -4.20 -14.28
CA LEU A 118 5.35 -2.77 -13.94
C LEU A 118 6.22 -2.56 -12.71
N LEU A 119 7.31 -1.81 -12.85
CA LEU A 119 8.25 -1.52 -11.77
C LEU A 119 7.88 -0.20 -11.08
N PHE A 120 7.80 -0.26 -9.76
CA PHE A 120 7.52 0.88 -8.89
C PHE A 120 8.64 1.05 -7.86
N LYS A 121 8.85 2.30 -7.46
CA LYS A 121 9.70 2.68 -6.33
C LYS A 121 8.80 3.03 -5.16
N ASN A 122 9.02 2.38 -4.02
CA ASN A 122 8.32 2.70 -2.80
C ASN A 122 8.75 4.10 -2.32
N SER A 123 7.79 4.99 -2.09
CA SER A 123 8.04 6.40 -1.77
C SER A 123 7.33 6.89 -0.51
N GLY A 124 6.48 6.04 0.08
CA GLY A 124 5.72 6.32 1.29
C GLY A 124 6.18 5.45 2.46
N TYR A 125 5.20 4.90 3.17
CA TYR A 125 5.47 3.90 4.20
C TYR A 125 5.86 2.61 3.50
N LEU A 126 7.09 2.16 3.72
CA LEU A 126 7.66 1.00 3.03
C LEU A 126 6.90 -0.32 3.33
N SER A 127 6.00 -0.32 4.31
CA SER A 127 5.09 -1.43 4.60
C SER A 127 3.90 -1.53 3.63
N PHE A 128 3.68 -0.53 2.77
CA PHE A 128 2.59 -0.56 1.79
C PHE A 128 3.14 -0.40 0.38
N ALA A 129 2.58 -1.15 -0.57
CA ALA A 129 2.68 -0.88 -1.99
C ALA A 129 1.43 -0.12 -2.41
N VAL A 130 1.58 1.10 -2.92
CA VAL A 130 0.48 1.98 -3.31
C VAL A 130 0.62 2.33 -4.79
N ILE A 131 -0.20 1.73 -5.64
CA ILE A 131 -0.10 1.90 -7.08
C ILE A 131 -1.21 2.81 -7.61
N ASP A 132 -0.85 3.72 -8.51
CA ASP A 132 -1.79 4.39 -9.40
C ASP A 132 -1.67 3.76 -10.79
N LEU A 133 -2.70 3.02 -11.19
CA LEU A 133 -2.73 2.32 -12.48
C LEU A 133 -2.79 3.28 -13.68
N LYS A 134 -3.38 4.47 -13.50
CA LYS A 134 -3.45 5.50 -14.53
C LYS A 134 -2.05 6.03 -14.84
N SER A 135 -1.23 6.25 -13.80
CA SER A 135 0.17 6.66 -13.94
C SER A 135 1.03 5.64 -14.69
N ALA A 136 0.70 4.35 -14.55
CA ALA A 136 1.38 3.25 -15.23
C ALA A 136 0.88 3.02 -16.67
N GLY A 137 -0.03 3.86 -17.18
CA GLY A 137 -0.60 3.73 -18.53
C GLY A 137 -1.55 2.54 -18.68
N VAL A 138 -2.02 1.98 -17.56
CA VAL A 138 -3.02 0.91 -17.55
C VAL A 138 -4.40 1.56 -17.68
N ILE A 139 -5.04 1.36 -18.83
CA ILE A 139 -6.26 2.06 -19.27
C ILE A 139 -7.51 1.59 -18.51
N ASP A 140 -8.56 2.42 -18.57
CA ASP A 140 -9.90 2.18 -18.05
C ASP A 140 -10.39 0.75 -18.35
N ASN A 141 -10.93 0.08 -17.32
CA ASN A 141 -11.36 -1.34 -17.26
C ASN A 141 -10.31 -2.37 -16.79
N PHE A 142 -9.17 -1.93 -16.24
CA PHE A 142 -8.32 -2.84 -15.51
C PHE A 142 -9.01 -3.37 -14.24
N THR A 143 -9.11 -4.69 -14.12
CA THR A 143 -9.56 -5.33 -12.89
C THR A 143 -8.34 -5.66 -12.05
N ILE A 144 -8.29 -5.15 -10.82
CA ILE A 144 -7.18 -5.36 -9.88
C ILE A 144 -6.86 -6.85 -9.65
N GLY A 145 -7.86 -7.72 -9.74
CA GLY A 145 -7.71 -9.18 -9.68
C GLY A 145 -6.94 -9.81 -10.86
N ARG A 146 -6.47 -9.02 -11.82
CA ARG A 146 -5.52 -9.48 -12.86
C ARG A 146 -4.07 -9.44 -12.40
N ILE A 147 -3.78 -8.85 -11.24
CA ILE A 147 -2.44 -8.91 -10.65
C ILE A 147 -2.22 -10.33 -10.16
N SER A 148 -1.19 -10.97 -10.71
CA SER A 148 -0.83 -12.35 -10.39
C SER A 148 0.23 -12.44 -9.31
N HIS A 149 1.19 -11.50 -9.31
CA HIS A 149 2.29 -11.52 -8.36
C HIS A 149 2.78 -10.12 -8.05
N VAL A 150 3.36 -9.98 -6.86
CA VAL A 150 4.14 -8.82 -6.45
C VAL A 150 5.51 -9.32 -6.05
N THR A 151 6.57 -8.78 -6.67
CA THR A 151 7.96 -9.12 -6.34
C THR A 151 8.64 -7.92 -5.69
N GLU A 152 9.24 -8.11 -4.53
CA GLU A 152 10.00 -7.10 -3.79
C GLU A 152 11.48 -7.15 -4.14
N PHE A 153 12.08 -5.98 -4.26
CA PHE A 153 13.50 -5.82 -4.45
C PHE A 153 14.07 -4.88 -3.37
N SER A 154 15.13 -5.35 -2.72
CA SER A 154 15.91 -4.55 -1.81
C SER A 154 17.02 -3.84 -2.59
N ALA A 155 17.15 -2.53 -2.39
CA ALA A 155 18.40 -1.84 -2.62
C ALA A 155 19.09 -1.79 -1.26
N ASN A 156 20.26 -2.42 -1.17
CA ASN A 156 21.10 -2.49 0.04
C ASN A 156 20.86 -1.29 1.00
N PRO A 157 20.44 -1.52 2.26
CA PRO A 157 19.82 -0.51 3.11
C PRO A 157 20.87 0.42 3.71
N SER A 158 21.27 1.43 2.97
CA SER A 158 21.94 2.60 3.55
C SER A 158 20.97 3.78 3.58
N GLN A 159 19.77 3.58 4.12
CA GLN A 159 18.95 4.64 4.71
C GLN A 159 17.64 4.05 5.26
N SER A 160 17.70 3.51 6.48
CA SER A 160 16.60 3.71 7.41
C SER A 160 16.54 5.20 7.73
N GLN A 161 15.99 6.02 6.84
CA GLN A 161 15.49 7.32 7.24
C GLN A 161 14.17 7.07 7.97
N SER A 162 14.27 6.71 9.25
CA SER A 162 13.19 7.04 10.16
C SER A 162 13.14 8.57 10.20
N THR A 163 12.27 9.17 9.38
CA THR A 163 11.82 10.51 9.70
C THR A 163 11.20 10.41 11.09
N PRO A 164 11.71 11.12 12.11
CA PRO A 164 11.10 11.07 13.42
C PRO A 164 9.66 11.52 13.23
N ILE A 165 8.71 10.59 13.41
CA ILE A 165 7.29 10.93 13.45
C ILE A 165 7.18 11.89 14.62
N PRO A 166 6.76 13.16 14.40
CA PRO A 166 6.58 14.09 15.50
C PRO A 166 5.59 13.45 16.47
N GLU A 167 6.03 13.24 17.72
CA GLU A 167 5.14 12.64 18.73
C GLU A 167 3.82 13.43 18.76
N PRO A 168 2.67 12.74 18.82
CA PRO A 168 1.38 13.42 18.83
C PRO A 168 1.33 14.46 19.95
N MET A 169 1.17 15.74 19.59
CA MET A 169 1.01 16.87 20.50
C MET A 169 -0.09 16.63 21.56
N THR A 170 -0.97 15.65 21.32
CA THR A 170 -1.96 15.12 22.26
C THR A 170 -1.38 14.58 23.57
N ILE A 171 -0.18 13.97 23.60
CA ILE A 171 0.44 13.52 24.86
C ILE A 171 0.83 14.74 25.71
N SER A 172 1.43 15.75 25.09
CA SER A 172 1.77 17.01 25.77
C SER A 172 0.52 17.73 26.26
N LEU A 173 -0.55 17.78 25.44
CA LEU A 173 -1.82 18.40 25.82
C LEU A 173 -2.50 17.65 26.97
N PHE A 174 -2.45 16.32 26.96
CA PHE A 174 -2.98 15.46 28.02
C PHE A 174 -2.20 15.66 29.33
N ALA A 175 -0.87 15.74 29.27
CA ALA A 175 -0.03 16.02 30.43
C ALA A 175 -0.31 17.42 31.03
N ILE A 176 -0.50 18.44 30.19
CA ILE A 176 -0.86 19.81 30.63
C ILE A 176 -2.25 19.81 31.26
N ALA A 177 -3.22 19.07 30.71
CA ALA A 177 -4.56 18.96 31.27
C ALA A 177 -4.55 18.34 32.67
N LEU A 178 -3.76 17.27 32.88
CA LEU A 178 -3.60 16.64 34.21
C LEU A 178 -2.91 17.57 35.22
N LEU A 179 -1.90 18.34 34.79
CA LEU A 179 -1.25 19.36 35.63
C LEU A 179 -2.21 20.49 36.01
N ALA A 180 -3.08 20.92 35.10
CA ALA A 180 -4.11 21.93 35.39
C ALA A 180 -5.15 21.42 36.41
N LEU A 181 -5.54 20.15 36.33
CA LEU A 181 -6.47 19.49 37.25
C LEU A 181 -5.89 19.33 38.67
N THR A 182 -4.62 18.94 38.80
CA THR A 182 -3.97 18.81 40.12
C THR A 182 -3.81 20.16 40.84
N ARG A 183 -3.61 21.25 40.09
CA ARG A 183 -3.55 22.61 40.66
C ARG A 183 -4.92 23.15 41.11
N ARG A 184 -6.02 22.67 40.51
CA ARG A 184 -7.39 23.08 40.88
C ARG A 184 -7.82 22.56 42.26
N ASN A 185 -7.30 21.41 42.69
CA ASN A 185 -7.66 20.80 43.99
C ASN A 185 -6.93 21.42 45.20
N ARG A 186 -6.10 22.46 45.02
CA ARG A 186 -5.43 23.18 46.13
C ARG A 186 -6.15 24.45 46.58
N ARG A 187 -7.41 24.63 46.19
CA ARG A 187 -8.28 25.70 46.70
C ARG A 187 -9.63 25.12 47.16
N LEU A 188 -9.58 24.38 48.25
CA LEU A 188 -10.65 24.22 49.24
C LEU A 188 -9.97 24.10 50.62
#